data_AF-A0NMI5-F1
#
_entry.id   AF-A0NMI5-F1
#
_cell.length_a   1.000
_cell.length_b   1.000
_cell.length_c   1.000
_cell.angle_alpha   90.00
_cell.angle_beta   90.00
_cell.angle_gamma   90.00
#
_symmetry.space_group_name_H-M   'P 1'
#
loop_
_entity.id
_entity.type
_entity.pdbx_description
1 polymer ?
#
loop_
_entity_poly.entity_id
_entity_poly.type
_entity_poly.pdbx_seq_one_letter_code
_entity_poly.pdbx_strand_id
1 'polypeptide(L)'
;MSVPHSNPYQSPSWLCCWFETIGRSLNCTPVVVVARHQGEPVVILPLQLERSAGTSTLTFLGHQNGNQNTGLWNADFYGKVTPAEMQDLLSSACRQTGADLLKLENIPDNWHGRGHPLVLESATPSPSPVFACALPADFGQLFNATHSKSARKNLLRKERHLRDAGDYRVAKAVDRADRQRGLDAFFEQRAVRAKAAGIPNAFSQAPARTFLSSALGLNATTDMKGEASHPLDLWYLEAGGHIRATYLCAEHGKTLYAYSNSVAHDDMLPNSPGLVLIKEIIERACMDPTLDTLDLGLGEERYKTDWAEPVLLKDSLLAISWKGALRLRLEAARLKTKAHLRNSATLWPLIRRLRKWKADFSQRS
;
A
#
# COMPACT_ATOMS: atom_id res chain seq x y z
N MET A 1 15.57 22.96 5.80
CA MET A 1 15.00 22.54 4.51
C MET A 1 13.66 21.89 4.79
N SER A 2 12.59 22.30 4.11
CA SER A 2 11.29 21.63 4.25
C SER A 2 11.41 20.17 3.82
N VAL A 3 10.76 19.27 4.56
CA VAL A 3 10.67 17.86 4.16
C VAL A 3 9.85 17.80 2.88
N PRO A 4 10.33 17.18 1.79
CA PRO A 4 9.59 17.10 0.54
C PRO A 4 8.28 16.34 0.73
N HIS A 5 7.21 16.76 0.05
CA HIS A 5 5.97 15.99 0.00
C HIS A 5 6.24 14.66 -0.71
N SER A 6 5.99 13.57 -0.01
CA SER A 6 6.22 12.21 -0.50
C SER A 6 5.42 11.22 0.34
N ASN A 7 5.32 9.98 -0.14
CA ASN A 7 4.75 8.86 0.61
C ASN A 7 5.84 7.79 0.82
N PRO A 8 5.66 6.82 1.74
CA PRO A 8 6.70 5.85 2.06
C PRO A 8 7.02 4.92 0.88
N TYR A 9 6.04 4.64 0.01
CA TYR A 9 6.19 3.76 -1.14
C TYR A 9 7.09 4.33 -2.24
N GLN A 10 7.41 5.63 -2.18
CA GLN A 10 8.33 6.31 -3.09
C GLN A 10 9.65 6.68 -2.40
N SER A 11 9.84 6.28 -1.14
CA SER A 11 11.09 6.51 -0.42
C SER A 11 12.23 5.64 -0.97
N PRO A 12 13.49 6.10 -0.92
CA PRO A 12 14.63 5.28 -1.32
C PRO A 12 14.74 3.96 -0.55
N SER A 13 14.47 3.96 0.76
CA SER A 13 14.54 2.74 1.59
C SER A 13 13.53 1.69 1.14
N TRP A 14 12.31 2.10 0.83
CA TRP A 14 11.29 1.22 0.25
C TRP A 14 11.69 0.69 -1.14
N LEU A 15 12.04 1.61 -2.05
CA LEU A 15 12.28 1.28 -3.45
C LEU A 15 13.54 0.43 -3.65
N CYS A 16 14.61 0.68 -2.89
CA CYS A 16 15.80 -0.17 -2.93
C CYS A 16 15.49 -1.58 -2.41
N CYS A 17 14.79 -1.70 -1.28
CA CYS A 17 14.35 -3.02 -0.77
C CYS A 17 13.51 -3.76 -1.81
N TRP A 18 12.56 -3.07 -2.42
CA TRP A 18 11.67 -3.65 -3.44
C TRP A 18 12.45 -4.06 -4.69
N PHE A 19 13.31 -3.18 -5.20
CA PHE A 19 14.03 -3.41 -6.45
C PHE A 19 15.01 -4.58 -6.32
N GLU A 20 15.78 -4.65 -5.24
CA GLU A 20 16.75 -5.72 -5.00
C GLU A 20 16.12 -7.10 -4.71
N THR A 21 14.80 -7.15 -4.54
CA THR A 21 14.06 -8.39 -4.26
C THR A 21 13.03 -8.70 -5.34
N ILE A 22 11.84 -8.11 -5.27
CA ILE A 22 10.75 -8.31 -6.21
C ILE A 22 11.14 -7.77 -7.60
N GLY A 23 11.72 -6.57 -7.67
CA GLY A 23 12.09 -5.91 -8.92
C GLY A 23 13.05 -6.73 -9.79
N ARG A 24 14.05 -7.38 -9.18
CA ARG A 24 14.97 -8.31 -9.87
C ARG A 24 14.25 -9.41 -10.63
N SER A 25 13.09 -9.86 -10.17
CA SER A 25 12.29 -10.91 -10.83
C SER A 25 11.44 -10.41 -11.99
N LEU A 26 11.23 -9.09 -12.12
CA LEU A 26 10.27 -8.50 -13.06
C LEU A 26 10.89 -7.96 -14.35
N ASN A 27 12.20 -8.11 -14.56
CA ASN A 27 12.92 -7.62 -15.73
C ASN A 27 12.55 -6.16 -16.11
N CYS A 28 12.32 -5.32 -15.11
CA CYS A 28 12.06 -3.90 -15.30
C CYS A 28 13.37 -3.10 -15.23
N THR A 29 13.45 -2.00 -15.97
CA THR A 29 14.60 -1.10 -15.92
C THR A 29 14.23 0.15 -15.10
N PRO A 30 14.85 0.41 -13.94
CA PRO A 30 14.60 1.65 -13.19
C PRO A 30 14.92 2.88 -14.03
N VAL A 31 14.08 3.90 -13.90
CA VAL A 31 14.24 5.22 -14.52
C VAL A 31 13.92 6.26 -13.47
N VAL A 32 14.88 7.13 -13.14
CA VAL A 32 14.62 8.24 -12.19
C VAL A 32 14.51 9.52 -12.98
N VAL A 33 13.29 10.06 -13.06
CA VAL A 33 13.05 11.36 -13.71
C VAL A 33 13.23 12.45 -12.65
N VAL A 34 14.11 13.41 -12.93
CA VAL A 34 14.37 14.56 -12.05
C VAL A 34 14.01 15.84 -12.79
N ALA A 35 12.93 16.49 -12.35
CA ALA A 35 12.57 17.82 -12.82
C ALA A 35 13.36 18.88 -12.06
N ARG A 36 13.94 19.84 -12.77
CA ARG A 36 14.66 20.97 -12.15
C ARG A 36 14.00 22.30 -12.51
N HIS A 37 13.90 23.19 -11.53
CA HIS A 37 13.50 24.59 -11.72
C HIS A 37 14.62 25.48 -11.22
N GLN A 38 15.15 26.35 -12.07
CA GLN A 38 16.31 27.22 -11.75
C GLN A 38 17.53 26.43 -11.23
N GLY A 39 17.78 25.25 -11.79
CA GLY A 39 18.89 24.37 -11.39
C GLY A 39 18.60 23.46 -10.19
N GLU A 40 17.58 23.75 -9.38
CA GLU A 40 17.23 22.97 -8.19
C GLU A 40 16.24 21.83 -8.51
N PRO A 41 16.40 20.62 -7.93
CA PRO A 41 15.45 19.54 -8.10
C PRO A 41 14.12 19.85 -7.41
N VAL A 42 13.04 19.87 -8.17
CA VAL A 42 11.69 20.19 -7.67
C VAL A 42 10.74 19.01 -7.66
N VAL A 43 10.98 18.01 -8.53
CA VAL A 43 10.23 16.75 -8.56
C VAL A 43 11.18 15.61 -8.86
N ILE A 44 11.03 14.52 -8.13
CA ILE A 44 11.67 13.25 -8.44
C ILE A 44 10.56 12.22 -8.62
N LEU A 45 10.54 11.56 -9.78
CA LEU A 45 9.64 10.43 -10.06
C LEU A 45 10.48 9.16 -10.23
N PRO A 46 10.47 8.28 -9.22
CA PRO A 46 11.01 6.93 -9.34
C PRO A 46 10.10 6.08 -10.24
N LEU A 47 10.53 5.85 -11.47
CA LEU A 47 9.78 5.11 -12.48
C LEU A 47 10.52 3.81 -12.86
N GLN A 48 9.83 2.96 -13.61
CA GLN A 48 10.40 1.78 -14.24
C GLN A 48 9.89 1.67 -15.68
N LEU A 49 10.76 1.23 -16.57
CA LEU A 49 10.41 0.89 -17.94
C LEU A 49 10.13 -0.61 -18.02
N GLU A 50 8.87 -0.95 -18.25
CA GLU A 50 8.40 -2.31 -18.48
C GLU A 50 8.27 -2.58 -19.98
N ARG A 51 8.71 -3.76 -20.41
CA ARG A 51 8.55 -4.19 -21.81
C ARG A 51 7.67 -5.42 -21.87
N SER A 52 6.54 -5.31 -22.57
CA SER A 52 5.60 -6.41 -22.71
C SER A 52 4.89 -6.34 -24.06
N ALA A 53 4.79 -7.47 -24.75
CA ALA A 53 4.13 -7.59 -26.05
C ALA A 53 4.54 -6.50 -27.07
N GLY A 54 5.85 -6.21 -27.15
CA GLY A 54 6.42 -5.25 -28.10
C GLY A 54 6.14 -3.77 -27.81
N THR A 55 5.56 -3.46 -26.64
CA THR A 55 5.30 -2.09 -26.15
C THR A 55 6.17 -1.81 -24.92
N SER A 56 6.77 -0.62 -24.87
CA SER A 56 7.50 -0.14 -23.68
C SER A 56 6.60 0.81 -22.87
N THR A 57 6.38 0.52 -21.59
CA THR A 57 5.50 1.30 -20.71
C THR A 57 6.29 1.84 -19.54
N LEU A 58 6.18 3.14 -19.28
CA LEU A 58 6.79 3.81 -18.14
C LEU A 58 5.76 3.87 -17.00
N THR A 59 6.04 3.21 -15.88
CA THR A 59 5.20 3.12 -14.68
C THR A 59 5.96 3.59 -13.44
N PHE A 60 5.30 3.82 -12.31
CA PHE A 60 6.00 4.03 -11.05
C PHE A 60 6.79 2.78 -10.65
N LEU A 61 8.03 2.95 -10.18
CA LEU A 61 8.84 1.84 -9.67
C LEU A 61 8.12 1.22 -8.47
N GLY A 62 7.93 -0.10 -8.50
CA GLY A 62 7.26 -0.82 -7.41
C GLY A 62 5.77 -0.55 -7.23
N HIS A 63 5.10 0.10 -8.19
CA HIS A 63 3.70 0.56 -8.07
C HIS A 63 2.69 -0.53 -7.67
N GLN A 64 2.96 -1.80 -8.00
CA GLN A 64 2.10 -2.94 -7.69
C GLN A 64 2.13 -3.38 -6.21
N ASN A 65 3.09 -2.88 -5.42
CA ASN A 65 3.27 -3.23 -4.02
C ASN A 65 3.08 -2.05 -3.07
N GLY A 66 2.82 -0.84 -3.57
CA GLY A 66 2.40 0.33 -2.78
C GLY A 66 0.89 0.55 -2.83
N ASN A 67 0.34 1.24 -1.83
CA ASN A 67 -1.10 1.55 -1.77
C ASN A 67 -1.49 2.75 -2.65
N GLN A 68 -0.55 3.67 -2.87
CA GLN A 68 -0.72 4.86 -3.70
C GLN A 68 0.64 5.38 -4.18
N ASN A 69 0.67 6.16 -5.25
CA ASN A 69 1.91 6.67 -5.86
C ASN A 69 1.83 8.19 -6.07
N THR A 70 2.79 8.91 -5.52
CA THR A 70 2.81 10.39 -5.55
C THR A 70 4.03 10.96 -6.25
N GLY A 71 5.18 10.28 -6.17
CA GLY A 71 6.49 10.88 -6.40
C GLY A 71 6.99 11.70 -5.19
N LEU A 72 8.11 12.38 -5.34
CA LEU A 72 8.69 13.27 -4.34
C LEU A 72 8.69 14.70 -4.85
N TRP A 73 8.21 15.63 -4.04
CA TRP A 73 7.95 17.00 -4.46
C TRP A 73 8.55 18.02 -3.51
N ASN A 74 9.15 19.06 -4.08
CA ASN A 74 9.29 20.33 -3.38
C ASN A 74 7.88 20.92 -3.15
N ALA A 75 7.60 21.33 -1.90
CA ALA A 75 6.27 21.80 -1.49
C ALA A 75 5.81 23.05 -2.25
N ASP A 76 6.70 24.02 -2.46
CA ASP A 76 6.36 25.27 -3.16
C ASP A 76 6.07 25.03 -4.64
N PHE A 77 6.82 24.12 -5.27
CA PHE A 77 6.58 23.72 -6.65
C PHE A 77 5.26 22.97 -6.80
N TYR A 78 4.99 21.99 -5.92
CA TYR A 78 3.72 21.25 -5.88
C TYR A 78 2.52 22.21 -5.76
N GLY A 79 2.65 23.25 -4.95
CA GLY A 79 1.63 24.27 -4.73
C GLY A 79 1.31 25.12 -5.97
N LYS A 80 2.14 25.11 -7.02
CA LYS A 80 2.01 26.02 -8.18
C LYS A 80 1.83 25.30 -9.51
N VAL A 81 2.56 24.20 -9.72
CA VAL A 81 2.59 23.50 -11.01
C VAL A 81 1.21 22.99 -11.42
N THR A 82 0.94 23.05 -12.71
CA THR A 82 -0.32 22.60 -13.31
C THR A 82 -0.20 21.18 -13.87
N PRO A 83 -1.31 20.43 -14.01
CA PRO A 83 -1.31 19.14 -14.70
C PRO A 83 -0.80 19.21 -16.15
N ALA A 84 -1.04 20.33 -16.85
CA ALA A 84 -0.57 20.52 -18.22
C ALA A 84 0.96 20.63 -18.30
N GLU A 85 1.58 21.44 -17.43
CA GLU A 85 3.04 21.52 -17.33
C GLU A 85 3.67 20.17 -16.97
N MET A 86 3.02 19.41 -16.06
CA MET A 86 3.47 18.05 -15.74
C MET A 86 3.31 17.09 -16.92
N GLN A 87 2.22 17.18 -17.70
CA GLN A 87 2.02 16.35 -18.89
C GLN A 87 3.14 16.57 -19.92
N ASP A 88 3.56 17.81 -20.14
CA ASP A 88 4.66 18.13 -21.07
C ASP A 88 5.99 17.53 -20.59
N LEU A 89 6.27 17.66 -19.28
CA LEU A 89 7.46 17.06 -18.67
C LEU A 89 7.47 15.54 -18.81
N LEU A 90 6.34 14.89 -18.49
CA LEU A 90 6.18 13.45 -18.58
C LEU A 90 6.27 12.95 -20.02
N SER A 91 5.72 13.71 -20.97
CA SER A 91 5.84 13.42 -22.42
C SER A 91 7.30 13.44 -22.87
N SER A 92 8.07 14.45 -22.42
CA SER A 92 9.50 14.54 -22.70
C SER A 92 10.28 13.37 -22.09
N ALA A 93 10.00 13.02 -20.83
CA ALA A 93 10.62 11.88 -20.17
C ALA A 93 10.33 10.55 -20.89
N CYS A 94 9.11 10.37 -21.39
CA CYS A 94 8.77 9.18 -22.19
C CYS A 94 9.53 9.13 -23.51
N ARG A 95 9.68 10.26 -24.21
CA ARG A 95 10.45 10.31 -25.46
C ARG A 95 11.92 9.97 -25.23
N GLN A 96 12.53 10.51 -24.17
CA GLN A 96 13.93 10.25 -23.81
C GLN A 96 14.18 8.78 -23.43
N THR A 97 13.20 8.12 -22.83
CA THR A 97 13.29 6.71 -22.42
C THR A 97 12.85 5.73 -23.52
N GLY A 98 12.31 6.23 -24.63
CA GLY A 98 11.71 5.40 -25.68
C GLY A 98 10.43 4.68 -25.24
N ALA A 99 9.73 5.21 -24.24
CA ALA A 99 8.45 4.66 -23.78
C ALA A 99 7.34 4.98 -24.80
N ASP A 100 6.55 3.96 -25.12
CA ASP A 100 5.38 4.08 -25.99
C ASP A 100 4.15 4.61 -25.22
N LEU A 101 4.07 4.30 -23.93
CA LEU A 101 2.96 4.59 -23.03
C LEU A 101 3.50 5.03 -21.66
N LEU A 102 2.95 6.12 -21.13
CA LEU A 102 3.03 6.43 -19.71
C LEU A 102 1.81 5.85 -19.01
N LYS A 103 2.02 5.23 -17.85
CA LYS A 103 0.95 4.68 -17.03
C LYS A 103 1.25 4.92 -15.56
N LEU A 104 0.64 5.98 -15.01
CA LEU A 104 0.74 6.32 -13.59
C LEU A 104 -0.57 5.94 -12.90
N GLU A 105 -0.53 4.90 -12.07
CA GLU A 105 -1.72 4.37 -11.39
C GLU A 105 -1.74 4.75 -9.91
N ASN A 106 -2.94 4.73 -9.32
CA ASN A 106 -3.18 4.91 -7.89
C ASN A 106 -2.63 6.26 -7.35
N ILE A 107 -2.80 7.34 -8.11
CA ILE A 107 -2.44 8.70 -7.66
C ILE A 107 -3.61 9.27 -6.87
N PRO A 108 -3.43 9.83 -5.66
CA PRO A 108 -4.54 10.46 -4.93
C PRO A 108 -5.08 11.66 -5.70
N ASP A 109 -6.41 11.73 -5.86
CA ASP A 109 -7.08 12.78 -6.62
C ASP A 109 -6.80 14.16 -6.01
N ASN A 110 -6.90 14.22 -4.67
CA ASN A 110 -6.50 15.38 -3.87
C ASN A 110 -5.44 14.97 -2.87
N TRP A 111 -4.36 15.76 -2.78
CA TRP A 111 -3.27 15.53 -1.84
C TRP A 111 -2.66 16.86 -1.41
N HIS A 112 -2.38 17.00 -0.11
CA HIS A 112 -1.96 18.27 0.50
C HIS A 112 -2.87 19.47 0.15
N GLY A 113 -4.20 19.26 0.16
CA GLY A 113 -5.20 20.34 0.05
C GLY A 113 -5.52 20.82 -1.37
N ARG A 114 -4.98 20.17 -2.42
CA ARG A 114 -5.33 20.47 -3.82
C ARG A 114 -5.33 19.22 -4.70
N GLY A 115 -5.86 19.36 -5.91
CA GLY A 115 -5.75 18.34 -6.95
C GLY A 115 -4.28 18.01 -7.26
N HIS A 116 -3.95 16.73 -7.30
CA HIS A 116 -2.56 16.28 -7.48
C HIS A 116 -2.09 16.57 -8.92
N PRO A 117 -0.92 17.19 -9.14
CA PRO A 117 -0.45 17.56 -10.48
C PRO A 117 -0.15 16.40 -11.45
N LEU A 118 -0.19 15.15 -11.00
CA LEU A 118 -0.03 13.96 -11.86
C LEU A 118 -1.38 13.37 -12.28
N VAL A 119 -2.49 13.92 -11.76
CA VAL A 119 -3.84 13.65 -12.24
C VAL A 119 -4.05 14.51 -13.48
N LEU A 120 -3.80 13.91 -14.65
CA LEU A 120 -3.90 14.59 -15.94
C LEU A 120 -5.38 14.75 -16.33
N GLU A 121 -5.64 15.56 -17.36
CA GLU A 121 -7.00 15.84 -17.84
C GLU A 121 -7.77 14.57 -18.22
N SER A 122 -7.08 13.59 -18.83
CA SER A 122 -7.65 12.30 -19.23
C SER A 122 -7.61 11.22 -18.15
N ALA A 123 -7.30 11.58 -16.89
CA ALA A 123 -7.20 10.61 -15.80
C ALA A 123 -8.55 9.95 -15.50
N THR A 124 -8.52 8.65 -15.22
CA THR A 124 -9.72 7.85 -14.88
C THR A 124 -9.68 7.41 -13.43
N PRO A 125 -10.82 7.19 -12.76
CA PRO A 125 -10.82 6.67 -11.40
C PRO A 125 -10.11 5.31 -11.30
N SER A 126 -9.20 5.16 -10.33
CA SER A 126 -8.62 3.87 -10.01
C SER A 126 -9.70 2.95 -9.40
N PRO A 127 -9.55 1.61 -9.47
CA PRO A 127 -10.60 0.68 -9.03
C PRO A 127 -10.91 0.70 -7.53
N SER A 128 -10.04 1.27 -6.71
CA SER A 128 -10.15 1.25 -5.25
C SER A 128 -9.59 2.54 -4.66
N PRO A 129 -10.27 3.15 -3.66
CA PRO A 129 -9.72 4.26 -2.91
C PRO A 129 -8.74 3.78 -1.83
N VAL A 130 -7.98 4.70 -1.25
CA VAL A 130 -7.39 4.51 0.09
C VAL A 130 -8.34 5.10 1.13
N PHE A 131 -8.19 4.71 2.39
CA PHE A 131 -9.03 5.21 3.48
C PHE A 131 -8.17 6.00 4.44
N ALA A 132 -8.41 7.31 4.57
CA ALA A 132 -7.61 8.16 5.42
C ALA A 132 -8.47 9.11 6.28
N CYS A 133 -7.92 9.52 7.42
CA CYS A 133 -8.52 10.53 8.29
C CYS A 133 -7.46 11.32 9.06
N ALA A 134 -7.84 12.49 9.56
CA ALA A 134 -7.02 13.24 10.50
C ALA A 134 -7.04 12.54 11.88
N LEU A 135 -5.88 12.47 12.52
CA LEU A 135 -5.74 11.99 13.89
C LEU A 135 -5.94 13.15 14.86
N PRO A 136 -6.98 13.13 15.71
CA PRO A 136 -7.08 14.08 16.81
C PRO A 136 -6.10 13.71 17.93
N ALA A 137 -5.73 14.69 18.76
CA ALA A 137 -4.90 14.46 19.94
C ALA A 137 -5.59 13.58 21.02
N ASP A 138 -6.93 13.48 20.98
CA ASP A 138 -7.72 12.66 21.90
C ASP A 138 -8.39 11.51 21.12
N PHE A 139 -7.90 10.29 21.34
CA PHE A 139 -8.48 9.07 20.78
C PHE A 139 -9.96 8.90 21.13
N GLY A 140 -10.39 9.33 22.32
CA GLY A 140 -11.78 9.28 22.76
C GLY A 140 -12.71 10.06 21.84
N GLN A 141 -12.27 11.19 21.29
CA GLN A 141 -13.04 11.96 20.32
C GLN A 141 -13.22 11.18 19.02
N LEU A 142 -12.14 10.63 18.46
CA LEU A 142 -12.19 9.81 17.25
C LEU A 142 -13.09 8.60 17.43
N PHE A 143 -12.90 7.86 18.52
CA PHE A 143 -13.65 6.63 18.77
C PHE A 143 -15.15 6.89 19.00
N ASN A 144 -15.50 7.99 19.67
CA ASN A 144 -16.89 8.38 19.87
C ASN A 144 -17.58 8.85 18.58
N ALA A 145 -16.86 9.55 17.70
CA ALA A 145 -17.38 10.07 16.44
C ALA A 145 -17.59 8.95 15.40
N THR A 146 -16.70 7.96 15.37
CA THR A 146 -16.66 6.95 14.31
C THR A 146 -17.42 5.67 14.64
N HIS A 147 -17.53 5.31 15.93
CA HIS A 147 -18.21 4.10 16.38
C HIS A 147 -19.45 4.41 17.20
N SER A 148 -20.53 3.65 17.05
CA SER A 148 -21.70 3.76 17.94
C SER A 148 -21.39 3.26 19.37
N LYS A 149 -22.16 3.69 20.38
CA LYS A 149 -21.99 3.23 21.77
C LYS A 149 -21.97 1.70 21.91
N SER A 150 -22.83 1.01 21.16
CA SER A 150 -22.89 -0.46 21.16
C SER A 150 -21.67 -1.09 20.48
N ALA A 151 -21.20 -0.53 19.37
CA ALA A 151 -19.98 -0.98 18.69
C ALA A 151 -18.75 -0.84 19.59
N ARG A 152 -18.60 0.31 20.27
CA ARG A 152 -17.53 0.55 21.25
C ARG A 152 -17.56 -0.47 22.39
N LYS A 153 -18.73 -0.68 23.02
CA LYS A 153 -18.89 -1.68 24.08
C LYS A 153 -18.54 -3.10 23.60
N ASN A 154 -18.92 -3.45 22.37
CA ASN A 154 -18.60 -4.75 21.80
C ASN A 154 -17.09 -4.93 21.55
N LEU A 155 -16.41 -3.91 21.03
CA LEU A 155 -14.95 -3.96 20.81
C LEU A 155 -14.19 -4.07 22.14
N LEU A 156 -14.58 -3.31 23.16
CA LEU A 156 -13.99 -3.40 24.50
C LEU A 156 -14.27 -4.74 25.19
N ARG A 157 -15.42 -5.36 24.94
CA ARG A 157 -15.73 -6.72 25.42
C ARG A 157 -14.80 -7.75 24.78
N LYS A 158 -14.58 -7.65 23.46
CA LYS A 158 -13.65 -8.50 22.72
C LYS A 158 -12.22 -8.36 23.23
N GLU A 159 -11.77 -7.12 23.44
CA GLU A 159 -10.46 -6.83 24.06
C GLU A 159 -10.34 -7.50 25.44
N ARG A 160 -11.38 -7.41 26.28
CA ARG A 160 -11.39 -8.05 27.60
C ARG A 160 -11.22 -9.57 27.51
N HIS A 161 -11.94 -10.23 26.61
CA HIS A 161 -11.75 -11.69 26.43
C HIS A 161 -10.34 -12.07 25.97
N LEU A 162 -9.69 -11.24 25.15
CA LEU A 162 -8.29 -11.47 24.77
C LEU A 162 -7.35 -11.28 25.98
N ARG A 163 -7.66 -10.33 26.88
CA ARG A 163 -6.92 -10.13 28.14
C ARG A 163 -7.11 -11.30 29.10
N ASP A 164 -8.34 -11.79 29.23
CA ASP A 164 -8.70 -12.91 30.11
C ASP A 164 -8.02 -14.23 29.70
N ALA A 165 -7.56 -14.35 28.44
CA ALA A 165 -6.80 -15.50 27.95
C ALA A 165 -5.35 -15.57 28.48
N GLY A 166 -4.87 -14.55 29.19
CA GLY A 166 -3.48 -14.46 29.67
C GLY A 166 -2.50 -13.97 28.61
N ASP A 167 -1.28 -13.63 29.02
CA ASP A 167 -0.17 -13.16 28.16
C ASP A 167 -0.57 -12.07 27.14
N TYR A 168 -1.49 -11.19 27.54
CA TYR A 168 -1.99 -10.15 26.65
C TYR A 168 -0.98 -9.03 26.48
N ARG A 169 -0.54 -8.80 25.24
CA ARG A 169 0.38 -7.72 24.88
C ARG A 169 0.05 -7.16 23.51
N VAL A 170 0.02 -5.84 23.40
CA VAL A 170 0.05 -5.12 22.11
C VAL A 170 1.32 -4.33 22.03
N ALA A 171 2.14 -4.57 21.00
CA ALA A 171 3.45 -3.95 20.87
C ALA A 171 3.82 -3.64 19.42
N LYS A 172 4.60 -2.57 19.26
CA LYS A 172 5.46 -2.33 18.09
C LYS A 172 6.75 -3.12 18.33
N ALA A 173 7.13 -3.97 17.39
CA ALA A 173 8.31 -4.81 17.50
C ALA A 173 9.58 -3.95 17.43
N VAL A 174 10.42 -4.03 18.46
CA VAL A 174 11.57 -3.11 18.61
C VAL A 174 12.86 -3.76 18.11
N ASP A 175 13.25 -4.88 18.69
CA ASP A 175 14.49 -5.56 18.36
C ASP A 175 14.33 -6.57 17.21
N ARG A 176 15.45 -7.07 16.71
CA ARG A 176 15.49 -8.01 15.59
C ARG A 176 14.72 -9.31 15.87
N ALA A 177 14.81 -9.85 17.08
CA ALA A 177 14.15 -11.10 17.43
C ALA A 177 12.62 -10.92 17.52
N ASP A 178 12.17 -9.80 18.06
CA ASP A 178 10.75 -9.44 18.15
C ASP A 178 10.13 -9.24 16.77
N ARG A 179 10.86 -8.56 15.86
CA ARG A 179 10.45 -8.40 14.46
C ARG A 179 10.38 -9.73 13.72
N GLN A 180 11.35 -10.63 13.94
CA GLN A 180 11.34 -11.96 13.33
C GLN A 180 10.14 -12.77 13.80
N ARG A 181 9.87 -12.83 15.11
CA ARG A 181 8.69 -13.51 15.67
C ARG A 181 7.39 -13.00 15.06
N GLY A 182 7.24 -11.67 15.00
CA GLY A 182 6.06 -11.06 14.39
C GLY A 182 5.92 -11.37 12.90
N LEU A 183 7.03 -11.35 12.15
CA LEU A 183 7.01 -11.63 10.71
C LEU A 183 6.69 -13.10 10.41
N ASP A 184 7.22 -14.03 11.22
CA ASP A 184 6.92 -15.45 11.10
C ASP A 184 5.42 -15.70 11.33
N ALA A 185 4.85 -15.09 12.39
CA ALA A 185 3.41 -15.12 12.64
C ALA A 185 2.61 -14.52 11.47
N PHE A 186 3.06 -13.40 10.89
CA PHE A 186 2.41 -12.80 9.72
C PHE A 186 2.34 -13.78 8.54
N PHE A 187 3.45 -14.45 8.22
CA PHE A 187 3.48 -15.40 7.11
C PHE A 187 2.62 -16.64 7.37
N GLU A 188 2.67 -17.20 8.57
CA GLU A 188 1.87 -18.36 8.96
C GLU A 188 0.38 -18.06 8.85
N GLN A 189 -0.08 -16.98 9.48
CA GLN A 189 -1.49 -16.58 9.49
C GLN A 189 -2.02 -16.35 8.07
N ARG A 190 -1.21 -15.73 7.19
CA ARG A 190 -1.59 -15.52 5.79
C ARG A 190 -1.60 -16.82 4.97
N ALA A 191 -0.70 -17.76 5.25
CA ALA A 191 -0.70 -19.06 4.60
C ALA A 191 -1.96 -19.86 4.96
N VAL A 192 -2.36 -19.87 6.23
CA VAL A 192 -3.60 -20.51 6.70
C VAL A 192 -4.82 -19.87 6.03
N ARG A 193 -4.91 -18.53 6.02
CA ARG A 193 -6.01 -17.82 5.36
C ARG A 193 -6.08 -18.09 3.86
N ALA A 194 -4.94 -18.10 3.17
CA ALA A 194 -4.89 -18.38 1.74
C ALA A 194 -5.38 -19.80 1.42
N LYS A 195 -5.00 -20.80 2.23
CA LYS A 195 -5.48 -22.18 2.12
C LYS A 195 -7.00 -22.27 2.33
N ALA A 196 -7.54 -21.58 3.34
CA ALA A 196 -8.97 -21.61 3.65
C ALA A 196 -9.82 -20.88 2.61
N ALA A 197 -9.37 -19.72 2.12
CA ALA A 197 -10.15 -18.85 1.25
C ALA A 197 -9.93 -19.06 -0.25
N GLY A 198 -8.90 -19.82 -0.66
CA GLY A 198 -8.52 -20.00 -2.06
C GLY A 198 -8.04 -18.70 -2.73
N ILE A 199 -7.53 -17.76 -1.93
CA ILE A 199 -7.03 -16.45 -2.39
C ILE A 199 -5.50 -16.53 -2.50
N PRO A 200 -4.89 -16.14 -3.64
CA PRO A 200 -3.44 -16.08 -3.76
C PRO A 200 -2.82 -15.21 -2.68
N ASN A 201 -1.84 -15.75 -1.95
CA ASN A 201 -1.07 -14.97 -0.98
C ASN A 201 -0.01 -14.15 -1.73
N ALA A 202 -0.19 -12.83 -1.80
CA ALA A 202 0.74 -11.90 -2.44
C ALA A 202 2.18 -12.00 -1.93
N PHE A 203 2.39 -12.49 -0.70
CA PHE A 203 3.70 -12.65 -0.07
C PHE A 203 4.13 -14.12 0.07
N SER A 204 3.58 -15.03 -0.74
CA SER A 204 3.96 -16.45 -0.70
C SER A 204 5.31 -16.75 -1.34
N GLN A 205 5.68 -15.99 -2.37
CA GLN A 205 6.89 -16.23 -3.15
C GLN A 205 8.14 -15.72 -2.43
N ALA A 206 9.27 -16.41 -2.62
CA ALA A 206 10.52 -16.09 -1.95
C ALA A 206 10.94 -14.61 -2.10
N PRO A 207 10.87 -13.96 -3.29
CA PRO A 207 11.21 -12.54 -3.43
C PRO A 207 10.36 -11.63 -2.55
N ALA A 208 9.07 -11.91 -2.42
CA ALA A 208 8.15 -11.12 -1.62
C ALA A 208 8.37 -11.32 -0.10
N ARG A 209 8.80 -12.51 0.32
CA ARG A 209 9.20 -12.77 1.72
C ARG A 209 10.49 -12.06 2.07
N THR A 210 11.49 -12.12 1.19
CA THR A 210 12.75 -11.40 1.35
C THR A 210 12.53 -9.89 1.37
N PHE A 211 11.64 -9.38 0.50
CA PHE A 211 11.24 -7.97 0.51
C PHE A 211 10.76 -7.52 1.89
N LEU A 212 9.77 -8.20 2.47
CA LEU A 212 9.24 -7.81 3.80
C LEU A 212 10.27 -7.96 4.90
N SER A 213 11.11 -8.99 4.84
CA SER A 213 12.19 -9.19 5.81
C SER A 213 13.20 -8.04 5.77
N SER A 214 13.61 -7.63 4.57
CA SER A 214 14.49 -6.47 4.37
C SER A 214 13.81 -5.15 4.77
N ALA A 215 12.54 -4.97 4.41
CA ALA A 215 11.75 -3.80 4.74
C ALA A 215 11.52 -3.61 6.25
N LEU A 216 11.67 -4.66 7.05
CA LEU A 216 11.65 -4.66 8.53
C LEU A 216 13.05 -4.60 9.16
N GLY A 217 14.10 -4.54 8.36
CA GLY A 217 15.50 -4.51 8.82
C GLY A 217 16.00 -5.86 9.38
N LEU A 218 15.39 -6.99 9.01
CA LEU A 218 15.84 -8.32 9.43
C LEU A 218 17.03 -8.84 8.60
N ASN A 219 17.13 -8.34 7.37
CA ASN A 219 18.26 -8.52 6.47
C ASN A 219 19.11 -7.25 6.51
N ALA A 220 20.42 -7.39 6.61
CA ALA A 220 21.33 -6.25 6.63
C ALA A 220 21.29 -5.51 5.29
N THR A 221 20.61 -4.36 5.27
CA THR A 221 20.79 -3.32 4.26
C THR A 221 21.09 -2.04 5.02
N THR A 222 22.36 -1.66 5.07
CA THR A 222 22.74 -0.31 5.50
C THR A 222 22.24 0.67 4.45
N ASP A 223 21.65 1.78 4.86
CA ASP A 223 21.39 2.87 3.92
C ASP A 223 22.70 3.48 3.40
N MET A 224 22.61 4.45 2.48
CA MET A 224 23.78 5.14 1.90
C MET A 224 24.62 5.91 2.95
N LYS A 225 24.13 6.05 4.19
CA LYS A 225 24.78 6.71 5.33
C LYS A 225 25.23 5.73 6.42
N GLY A 226 25.01 4.43 6.25
CA GLY A 226 25.34 3.42 7.26
C GLY A 226 24.31 3.30 8.40
N GLU A 227 23.17 3.99 8.31
CA GLU A 227 22.09 3.91 9.30
C GLU A 227 21.11 2.78 8.93
N ALA A 228 20.63 2.07 9.96
CA ALA A 228 19.61 1.04 9.81
C ALA A 228 18.24 1.73 9.62
N SER A 229 17.89 2.07 8.38
CA SER A 229 16.55 2.54 8.03
C SER A 229 15.73 1.37 7.50
N HIS A 230 14.63 1.05 8.17
CA HIS A 230 13.63 0.08 7.72
C HIS A 230 12.33 0.84 7.38
N PRO A 231 11.81 0.74 6.14
CA PRO A 231 10.64 1.49 5.72
C PRO A 231 9.32 0.97 6.31
N LEU A 232 9.34 -0.18 6.98
CA LEU A 232 8.21 -0.76 7.68
C LEU A 232 8.52 -1.00 9.16
N ASP A 233 7.46 -0.90 9.95
CA ASP A 233 7.36 -1.35 11.32
C ASP A 233 6.36 -2.50 11.42
N LEU A 234 6.54 -3.36 12.42
CA LEU A 234 5.63 -4.47 12.70
C LEU A 234 4.96 -4.26 14.06
N TRP A 235 3.64 -4.28 14.06
CA TRP A 235 2.82 -4.32 15.26
C TRP A 235 2.19 -5.69 15.42
N TYR A 236 2.00 -6.12 16.67
CA TYR A 236 1.31 -7.38 16.95
C TYR A 236 0.47 -7.32 18.23
N LEU A 237 -0.53 -8.22 18.28
CA LEU A 237 -1.30 -8.55 19.47
C LEU A 237 -1.04 -10.01 19.83
N GLU A 238 -0.56 -10.23 21.04
CA GLU A 238 -0.33 -11.53 21.68
C GLU A 238 -1.40 -11.77 22.75
N ALA A 239 -1.93 -12.99 22.80
CA ALA A 239 -2.89 -13.44 23.81
C ALA A 239 -2.87 -14.98 23.92
N GLY A 240 -2.81 -15.48 25.16
CA GLY A 240 -2.68 -16.90 25.46
C GLY A 240 -1.42 -17.52 24.87
N GLY A 241 -0.27 -16.83 24.98
CA GLY A 241 1.04 -17.31 24.51
C GLY A 241 1.25 -17.31 22.99
N HIS A 242 0.32 -16.76 22.21
CA HIS A 242 0.40 -16.74 20.74
C HIS A 242 0.16 -15.35 20.17
N ILE A 243 0.90 -15.00 19.12
CA ILE A 243 0.60 -13.81 18.30
C ILE A 243 -0.66 -14.09 17.48
N ARG A 244 -1.76 -13.43 17.83
CA ARG A 244 -3.09 -13.63 17.22
C ARG A 244 -3.40 -12.64 16.10
N ALA A 245 -2.71 -11.50 16.06
CA ALA A 245 -2.82 -10.55 14.95
C ALA A 245 -1.50 -9.81 14.75
N THR A 246 -1.23 -9.43 13.50
CA THR A 246 -0.12 -8.55 13.15
C THR A 246 -0.56 -7.45 12.19
N TYR A 247 0.18 -6.35 12.19
CA TYR A 247 -0.03 -5.22 11.29
C TYR A 247 1.31 -4.60 10.91
N LEU A 248 1.62 -4.59 9.62
CA LEU A 248 2.75 -3.86 9.05
C LEU A 248 2.32 -2.42 8.79
N CYS A 249 3.09 -1.46 9.29
CA CYS A 249 2.84 -0.03 9.14
C CYS A 249 4.10 0.69 8.63
N ALA A 250 3.95 1.89 8.10
CA ALA A 250 5.04 2.83 7.83
C ALA A 250 4.69 4.19 8.42
N GLU A 251 5.69 4.90 8.93
CA GLU A 251 5.54 6.29 9.38
C GLU A 251 6.31 7.20 8.41
N HIS A 252 5.63 8.17 7.81
CA HIS A 252 6.25 9.08 6.84
C HIS A 252 5.48 10.39 6.75
N GLY A 253 6.16 11.53 6.81
CA GLY A 253 5.54 12.85 6.61
C GLY A 253 4.30 13.10 7.49
N LYS A 254 4.43 12.89 8.81
CA LYS A 254 3.35 12.97 9.82
C LYS A 254 2.17 12.02 9.64
N THR A 255 2.27 11.06 8.71
CA THR A 255 1.22 10.10 8.42
C THR A 255 1.64 8.70 8.87
N LEU A 256 0.74 8.01 9.57
CA LEU A 256 0.84 6.57 9.81
C LEU A 256 0.11 5.82 8.69
N TYR A 257 0.85 5.05 7.91
CA TYR A 257 0.34 4.22 6.83
C TYR A 257 0.20 2.77 7.27
N ALA A 258 -1.02 2.26 7.27
CA ALA A 258 -1.30 0.84 7.42
C ALA A 258 -1.06 0.12 6.09
N TYR A 259 -0.15 -0.85 6.09
CA TYR A 259 0.29 -1.53 4.87
C TYR A 259 -0.37 -2.90 4.68
N SER A 260 -0.15 -3.82 5.61
CA SER A 260 -0.70 -5.17 5.51
C SER A 260 -0.91 -5.79 6.87
N ASN A 261 -2.03 -6.49 7.04
CA ASN A 261 -2.35 -7.18 8.29
C ASN A 261 -2.46 -8.69 8.11
N SER A 262 -2.49 -9.38 9.24
CA SER A 262 -2.82 -10.80 9.33
C SER A 262 -3.50 -11.11 10.67
N VAL A 263 -4.31 -12.16 10.68
CA VAL A 263 -5.02 -12.63 11.87
C VAL A 263 -4.96 -14.15 11.92
N ALA A 264 -4.65 -14.69 13.09
CA ALA A 264 -4.67 -16.12 13.34
C ALA A 264 -6.09 -16.68 13.27
N HIS A 265 -6.24 -17.84 12.63
CA HIS A 265 -7.52 -18.50 12.42
C HIS A 265 -7.66 -19.65 13.42
N ASP A 266 -7.88 -19.27 14.67
CA ASP A 266 -7.91 -20.14 15.84
C ASP A 266 -9.14 -19.85 16.70
N ASP A 267 -9.14 -20.40 17.92
CA ASP A 267 -10.19 -20.28 18.92
C ASP A 267 -10.46 -18.83 19.37
N MET A 268 -9.50 -17.92 19.21
CA MET A 268 -9.61 -16.51 19.60
C MET A 268 -10.08 -15.60 18.47
N LEU A 269 -10.21 -16.10 17.24
CA LEU A 269 -10.71 -15.34 16.08
C LEU A 269 -12.07 -14.63 16.33
N PRO A 270 -13.07 -15.23 17.04
CA PRO A 270 -14.34 -14.55 17.34
C PRO A 270 -14.18 -13.26 18.16
N ASN A 271 -13.09 -13.14 18.92
CA ASN A 271 -12.75 -11.94 19.68
C ASN A 271 -12.03 -10.88 18.81
N SER A 272 -11.91 -11.10 17.50
CA SER A 272 -11.40 -10.13 16.51
C SER A 272 -10.09 -9.45 16.92
N PRO A 273 -9.01 -10.21 17.19
CA PRO A 273 -7.73 -9.65 17.62
C PRO A 273 -7.18 -8.61 16.63
N GLY A 274 -7.45 -8.74 15.33
CA GLY A 274 -7.09 -7.70 14.34
C GLY A 274 -7.79 -6.35 14.54
N LEU A 275 -9.07 -6.34 14.97
CA LEU A 275 -9.80 -5.10 15.27
C LEU A 275 -9.31 -4.45 16.56
N VAL A 276 -8.96 -5.27 17.55
CA VAL A 276 -8.38 -4.77 18.80
C VAL A 276 -6.99 -4.18 18.54
N LEU A 277 -6.16 -4.87 17.74
CA LEU A 277 -4.84 -4.39 17.36
C LEU A 277 -4.90 -3.04 16.63
N ILE A 278 -5.74 -2.87 15.60
CA ILE A 278 -5.81 -1.59 14.89
C ILE A 278 -6.36 -0.45 15.76
N LYS A 279 -7.33 -0.72 16.65
CA LYS A 279 -7.80 0.26 17.63
C LYS A 279 -6.67 0.76 18.53
N GLU A 280 -5.85 -0.15 19.06
CA GLU A 280 -4.68 0.19 19.90
C GLU A 280 -3.60 0.96 19.14
N ILE A 281 -3.35 0.60 17.87
CA ILE A 281 -2.42 1.34 17.00
C ILE A 281 -2.91 2.78 16.80
N ILE A 282 -4.20 2.96 16.49
CA ILE A 282 -4.80 4.28 16.30
C ILE A 282 -4.76 5.10 17.60
N GLU A 283 -5.08 4.48 18.74
CA GLU A 283 -5.01 5.12 20.06
C GLU A 283 -3.60 5.65 20.35
N ARG A 284 -2.56 4.86 20.08
CA ARG A 284 -1.16 5.31 20.22
C ARG A 284 -0.78 6.37 19.20
N ALA A 285 -1.30 6.28 17.98
CA ALA A 285 -1.06 7.30 16.94
C ALA A 285 -1.69 8.66 17.32
N CYS A 286 -2.87 8.68 17.93
CA CYS A 286 -3.48 9.89 18.49
C CYS A 286 -2.64 10.53 19.60
N MET A 287 -1.91 9.72 20.37
CA MET A 287 -1.04 10.20 21.46
C MET A 287 0.32 10.69 20.97
N ASP A 288 0.72 10.39 19.73
CA ASP A 288 1.98 10.83 19.16
C ASP A 288 1.83 12.23 18.54
N PRO A 289 2.46 13.28 19.11
CA PRO A 289 2.31 14.65 18.62
C PRO A 289 2.98 14.87 17.25
N THR A 290 3.74 13.91 16.75
CA THR A 290 4.38 13.98 15.43
C THR A 290 3.48 13.48 14.31
N LEU A 291 2.39 12.79 14.63
CA LEU A 291 1.41 12.25 13.69
C LEU A 291 0.13 13.09 13.68
N ASP A 292 -0.38 13.39 12.49
CA ASP A 292 -1.65 14.10 12.31
C ASP A 292 -2.60 13.41 11.33
N THR A 293 -2.14 12.35 10.65
CA THR A 293 -2.90 11.66 9.62
C THR A 293 -2.75 10.15 9.75
N LEU A 294 -3.86 9.45 9.56
CA LEU A 294 -3.93 7.99 9.42
C LEU A 294 -4.32 7.64 7.99
N ASP A 295 -3.60 6.73 7.36
CA ASP A 295 -3.95 6.10 6.08
C ASP A 295 -4.04 4.59 6.27
N LEU A 296 -5.24 4.02 6.19
CA LEU A 296 -5.51 2.59 6.33
C LEU A 296 -5.30 1.78 5.03
N GLY A 297 -4.76 2.41 3.99
CA GLY A 297 -4.33 1.78 2.76
C GLY A 297 -5.47 1.46 1.79
N LEU A 298 -5.10 0.82 0.68
CA LEU A 298 -5.96 0.60 -0.49
C LEU A 298 -7.07 -0.42 -0.23
N GLY A 299 -8.25 -0.15 -0.80
CA GLY A 299 -9.37 -1.08 -0.84
C GLY A 299 -10.33 -0.97 0.34
N GLU A 300 -11.60 -1.21 0.05
CA GLU A 300 -12.70 -1.11 1.00
C GLU A 300 -12.83 -2.38 1.85
N GLU A 301 -12.54 -2.24 3.14
CA GLU A 301 -12.79 -3.25 4.15
C GLU A 301 -13.58 -2.58 5.28
N ARG A 302 -14.56 -3.29 5.86
CA ARG A 302 -15.50 -2.70 6.82
C ARG A 302 -14.83 -1.97 7.98
N TYR A 303 -13.73 -2.49 8.51
CA TYR A 303 -13.05 -1.80 9.61
C TYR A 303 -12.45 -0.46 9.17
N LYS A 304 -12.07 -0.29 7.90
CA LYS A 304 -11.52 0.97 7.40
C LYS A 304 -12.59 2.04 7.31
N THR A 305 -13.76 1.68 6.78
CA THR A 305 -14.92 2.59 6.71
C THR A 305 -15.44 2.95 8.11
N ASP A 306 -15.17 2.11 9.12
CA ASP A 306 -15.51 2.41 10.51
C ASP A 306 -14.56 3.45 11.13
N TRP A 307 -13.40 3.79 10.54
CA TRP A 307 -12.42 4.73 11.11
C TRP A 307 -12.09 5.93 10.23
N ALA A 308 -12.20 5.78 8.92
CA ALA A 308 -11.63 6.69 7.94
C ALA A 308 -12.52 6.84 6.71
N GLU A 309 -12.30 7.93 5.98
CA GLU A 309 -13.07 8.30 4.79
C GLU A 309 -12.30 7.91 3.52
N PRO A 310 -13.00 7.64 2.40
CA PRO A 310 -12.35 7.27 1.16
C PRO A 310 -11.65 8.48 0.52
N VAL A 311 -10.36 8.35 0.24
CA VAL A 311 -9.61 9.22 -0.66
C VAL A 311 -9.54 8.55 -2.02
N LEU A 312 -10.25 9.15 -2.99
CA LEU A 312 -10.30 8.64 -4.35
C LEU A 312 -8.92 8.71 -4.99
N LEU A 313 -8.56 7.65 -5.73
CA LEU A 313 -7.36 7.60 -6.54
C LEU A 313 -7.73 7.66 -8.03
N LYS A 314 -6.78 8.12 -8.84
CA LYS A 314 -6.88 8.20 -10.30
C LYS A 314 -5.66 7.61 -10.98
N ASP A 315 -5.90 7.08 -12.17
CA ASP A 315 -4.92 6.55 -13.10
C ASP A 315 -4.77 7.50 -14.28
N SER A 316 -3.56 7.98 -14.52
CA SER A 316 -3.21 8.87 -15.63
C SER A 316 -2.40 8.11 -16.67
N LEU A 317 -2.97 7.95 -17.86
CA LEU A 317 -2.33 7.25 -18.97
C LEU A 317 -2.15 8.20 -20.16
N LEU A 318 -0.96 8.20 -20.74
CA LEU A 318 -0.61 9.05 -21.88
C LEU A 318 0.06 8.20 -22.97
N ALA A 319 -0.58 8.11 -24.13
CA ALA A 319 -0.01 7.44 -25.29
C ALA A 319 0.99 8.37 -25.99
N ILE A 320 2.22 7.89 -26.21
CA ILE A 320 3.31 8.65 -26.84
C ILE A 320 3.50 8.22 -28.29
N SER A 321 3.33 6.92 -28.55
CA SER A 321 3.42 6.32 -29.88
C SER A 321 2.11 5.63 -30.27
N TRP A 322 2.02 5.22 -31.54
CA TRP A 322 0.89 4.42 -32.01
C TRP A 322 0.76 3.08 -31.26
N LYS A 323 1.88 2.48 -30.84
CA LYS A 323 1.89 1.26 -30.02
C LYS A 323 1.25 1.52 -28.66
N GLY A 324 1.60 2.65 -28.04
CA GLY A 324 1.00 3.09 -26.79
C GLY A 324 -0.49 3.35 -26.92
N ALA A 325 -0.93 3.99 -28.01
CA ALA A 325 -2.35 4.23 -28.27
C ALA A 325 -3.14 2.92 -28.42
N LEU A 326 -2.57 1.93 -29.12
CA LEU A 326 -3.15 0.59 -29.20
C LEU A 326 -3.21 -0.08 -27.82
N ARG A 327 -2.12 -0.02 -27.05
CA ARG A 327 -2.06 -0.60 -25.70
C ARG A 327 -3.10 0.02 -24.76
N LEU A 328 -3.24 1.35 -24.79
CA LEU A 328 -4.23 2.07 -24.00
C LEU A 328 -5.65 1.58 -24.27
N ARG A 329 -6.02 1.42 -25.55
CA ARG A 329 -7.33 0.88 -25.95
C ARG A 329 -7.55 -0.54 -25.46
N LEU A 330 -6.52 -1.39 -25.53
CA LEU A 330 -6.58 -2.77 -25.03
C LEU A 330 -6.75 -2.82 -23.51
N GLU A 331 -6.08 -1.94 -22.76
CA GLU A 331 -6.23 -1.86 -21.31
C GLU A 331 -7.63 -1.40 -20.91
N ALA A 332 -8.15 -0.36 -21.57
CA ALA A 332 -9.51 0.11 -21.36
C ALA A 332 -10.56 -0.99 -21.66
N ALA A 333 -10.38 -1.74 -22.76
CA ALA A 333 -11.24 -2.87 -23.10
C ALA A 333 -11.16 -3.97 -22.03
N ARG A 334 -9.95 -4.34 -21.60
CA ARG A 334 -9.74 -5.37 -20.56
C ARG A 334 -10.40 -4.98 -19.23
N LEU A 335 -10.29 -3.73 -18.81
CA LEU A 335 -10.93 -3.24 -17.59
C LEU A 335 -12.46 -3.27 -17.70
N LYS A 336 -13.02 -2.81 -18.83
CA LYS A 336 -14.46 -2.91 -19.11
C LYS A 336 -14.95 -4.37 -19.09
N THR A 337 -14.22 -5.28 -19.73
CA THR A 337 -14.57 -6.71 -19.70
C THR A 337 -14.48 -7.27 -18.29
N LYS A 338 -13.43 -6.97 -17.51
CA LYS A 338 -13.32 -7.41 -16.11
C LYS A 338 -14.47 -6.88 -15.25
N ALA A 339 -14.83 -5.60 -15.41
CA ALA A 339 -15.95 -4.99 -14.70
C ALA A 339 -17.27 -5.67 -15.07
N HIS A 340 -17.50 -5.91 -16.37
CA HIS A 340 -18.66 -6.64 -16.86
C HIS A 340 -18.73 -8.07 -16.31
N LEU A 341 -17.61 -8.79 -16.28
CA LEU A 341 -17.52 -10.14 -15.71
C LEU A 341 -17.76 -10.16 -14.21
N ARG A 342 -17.27 -9.15 -13.46
CA ARG A 342 -17.47 -9.02 -12.01
C ARG A 342 -18.92 -8.67 -11.67
N ASN A 343 -19.54 -7.82 -12.48
CA ASN A 343 -20.92 -7.37 -12.28
C ASN A 343 -21.95 -8.33 -12.88
N SER A 344 -21.51 -9.37 -13.61
CA SER A 344 -22.38 -10.41 -14.15
C SER A 344 -22.77 -11.42 -13.07
N ALA A 345 -24.07 -11.51 -12.80
CA ALA A 345 -24.64 -12.47 -11.85
C ALA A 345 -24.39 -13.95 -12.23
N THR A 346 -24.14 -14.24 -13.52
CA THR A 346 -23.98 -15.60 -14.04
C THR A 346 -22.52 -16.00 -14.23
N LEU A 347 -21.63 -15.08 -14.63
CA LEU A 347 -20.23 -15.38 -14.94
C LEU A 347 -19.32 -15.31 -13.69
N TRP A 348 -19.64 -14.45 -12.72
CA TRP A 348 -18.84 -14.31 -11.51
C TRP A 348 -18.79 -15.60 -10.65
N PRO A 349 -19.89 -16.35 -10.43
CA PRO A 349 -19.85 -17.62 -9.73
C PRO A 349 -18.97 -18.68 -10.42
N LEU A 350 -18.99 -18.72 -11.77
CA LEU A 350 -18.17 -19.64 -12.57
C LEU A 350 -16.67 -19.28 -12.48
N ILE A 351 -16.34 -17.99 -12.54
CA ILE A 351 -14.96 -17.50 -12.34
C ILE A 351 -14.45 -17.83 -10.93
N ARG A 352 -15.29 -17.72 -9.91
CA ARG A 352 -14.94 -18.13 -8.54
C ARG A 352 -14.67 -19.64 -8.44
N ARG A 353 -15.48 -20.48 -9.11
CA ARG A 353 -15.27 -21.94 -9.17
C ARG A 353 -13.97 -22.29 -9.90
N LEU A 354 -13.69 -21.64 -11.03
CA LEU A 354 -12.44 -21.84 -11.80
C LEU A 354 -11.19 -21.38 -11.04
N ARG A 355 -11.26 -20.27 -10.29
CA ARG A 355 -10.16 -19.81 -9.44
C ARG A 355 -9.85 -20.80 -8.32
N LYS A 356 -10.90 -21.35 -7.70
CA LYS A 356 -10.77 -22.41 -6.67
C LYS A 356 -10.10 -23.66 -7.27
N TRP A 357 -10.58 -24.13 -8.42
CA TRP A 357 -10.03 -25.30 -9.10
C TRP A 357 -8.57 -25.10 -9.56
N LYS A 358 -8.21 -23.91 -10.06
CA LYS A 358 -6.83 -23.59 -10.43
C LYS A 358 -5.89 -23.55 -9.23
N ALA A 359 -6.35 -23.04 -8.08
CA ALA A 359 -5.58 -23.08 -6.85
C ALA A 359 -5.33 -24.52 -6.37
N ASP A 360 -6.31 -25.41 -6.54
CA ASP A 360 -6.19 -26.85 -6.24
C ASP A 360 -5.24 -27.57 -7.23
N PHE A 361 -5.21 -27.14 -8.50
CA PHE A 361 -4.38 -27.77 -9.55
C PHE A 361 -2.90 -27.35 -9.48
N SER A 362 -2.59 -26.09 -9.16
CA SER A 362 -1.20 -25.61 -9.00
C SER A 362 -0.47 -26.18 -7.77
N GLN A 363 -1.12 -27.05 -6.99
CA GLN A 363 -0.53 -27.78 -5.85
C GLN A 363 -0.27 -29.26 -6.15
N ARG A 364 -0.72 -29.77 -7.30
CA ARG A 364 -0.47 -31.17 -7.74
C ARG A 364 0.70 -31.31 -8.71
N SER A 365 1.32 -30.20 -9.08
CA SER A 365 2.49 -30.04 -9.94
C SER A 365 3.54 -29.25 -9.17
#